data_AF-U7QIH8-F1
#
_entry.id   AF-U7QIH8-F1
#
_cell.length_a   1.000
_cell.length_b   1.000
_cell.length_c   1.000
_cell.angle_alpha   90.00
_cell.angle_beta   90.00
_cell.angle_gamma   90.00
#
_symmetry.space_group_name_H-M   'P 1'
#
loop_
_entity.id
_entity.type
_entity.pdbx_description
1 polymer ?
#
loop_
_entity_poly.entity_id
_entity_poly.type
_entity_poly.pdbx_seq_one_letter_code
_entity_poly.pdbx_strand_id
1 'polypeptide(L)'
;MSEENFRRLDCDDDIVMLEKDTFTVARLKELLSQNLKELIEKTGQQIDRDGVKCNLSIAGVNHLASISYLFYEFCKLSITDKSIYFDLSDIRLVIPPTGIDCQLLDLESRKWIKGKIRVVSDLKIKGLHSADINLELEFSPDQTNLTEESTNEERLEDLKSKLNQLNEV
;
A
#
# COMPACT_ATOMS: atom_id res chain seq x y z
N MET A 1 -8.83 -15.99 6.94
CA MET A 1 -9.65 -14.83 7.33
C MET A 1 -10.26 -14.31 6.05
N SER A 2 -11.57 -14.08 6.04
CA SER A 2 -12.33 -13.61 4.89
C SER A 2 -11.80 -12.24 4.45
N GLU A 3 -11.23 -12.16 3.25
CA GLU A 3 -11.02 -10.89 2.55
C GLU A 3 -12.40 -10.31 2.28
N GLU A 4 -12.83 -9.38 3.12
CA GLU A 4 -14.01 -8.57 2.83
C GLU A 4 -13.72 -7.81 1.52
N ASN A 5 -14.60 -7.97 0.55
CA ASN A 5 -14.46 -7.41 -0.78
C ASN A 5 -14.70 -5.89 -0.72
N PHE A 6 -13.70 -5.14 -0.24
CA PHE A 6 -13.75 -3.70 -0.12
C PHE A 6 -13.88 -3.06 -1.50
N ARG A 7 -14.97 -2.31 -1.72
CA ARG A 7 -15.17 -1.49 -2.92
C ARG A 7 -14.82 -0.04 -2.62
N ARG A 8 -14.30 0.67 -3.61
CA ARG A 8 -14.04 2.11 -3.50
C ARG A 8 -15.35 2.88 -3.45
N LEU A 9 -15.35 3.98 -2.69
CA LEU A 9 -16.42 4.98 -2.68
C LEU A 9 -16.04 6.09 -3.66
N ASP A 10 -16.35 5.84 -4.93
CA ASP A 10 -16.02 6.74 -6.05
C ASP A 10 -17.11 7.79 -6.31
N CYS A 11 -18.36 7.58 -5.85
CA CYS A 11 -19.42 8.56 -5.96
C CYS A 11 -19.36 9.53 -4.77
N ASP A 12 -19.03 10.78 -5.03
CA ASP A 12 -18.85 11.80 -4.00
C ASP A 12 -20.16 12.29 -3.36
N ASP A 13 -21.29 12.06 -4.02
CA ASP A 13 -22.64 12.40 -3.54
C ASP A 13 -23.25 11.33 -2.62
N ASP A 14 -22.64 10.14 -2.54
CA ASP A 14 -23.07 9.08 -1.63
C ASP A 14 -23.01 9.58 -0.18
N ILE A 15 -23.95 9.13 0.66
CA ILE A 15 -24.03 9.53 2.07
C ILE A 15 -23.46 8.42 2.95
N VAL A 16 -22.49 8.78 3.78
CA VAL A 16 -21.89 7.93 4.82
C VAL A 16 -22.38 8.43 6.18
N MET A 17 -22.86 7.51 7.01
CA MET A 17 -23.24 7.79 8.39
C MET A 17 -22.22 7.16 9.34
N LEU A 18 -21.62 7.97 10.21
CA LEU A 18 -20.69 7.56 11.25
C LEU A 18 -21.29 7.95 12.60
N GLU A 19 -21.52 6.96 13.46
CA GLU A 19 -22.30 7.13 14.70
C GLU A 19 -23.69 7.76 14.43
N LYS A 20 -23.83 9.06 14.70
CA LYS A 20 -25.05 9.85 14.48
C LYS A 20 -24.87 10.95 13.43
N ASP A 21 -23.64 11.14 12.95
CA ASP A 21 -23.30 12.19 12.00
C ASP A 21 -23.34 11.63 10.57
N THR A 22 -23.90 12.41 9.65
CA THR A 22 -23.99 12.05 8.22
C THR A 22 -23.15 13.00 7.39
N PHE A 23 -22.39 12.44 6.46
CA PHE A 23 -21.52 13.17 5.55
C PHE A 23 -21.77 12.69 4.13
N THR A 24 -21.63 13.58 3.13
CA THR A 24 -21.37 13.10 1.78
C THR A 24 -19.95 12.54 1.70
N VAL A 25 -19.69 11.61 0.78
CA VAL A 25 -18.35 11.06 0.54
C VAL A 25 -17.34 12.17 0.24
N ALA A 26 -17.72 13.16 -0.59
CA ALA A 26 -16.87 14.34 -0.84
C ALA A 26 -16.54 15.10 0.44
N ARG A 27 -17.54 15.38 1.28
CA ARG A 27 -17.33 16.15 2.51
C ARG A 27 -16.46 15.39 3.51
N LEU A 28 -16.64 14.09 3.60
CA LEU A 28 -15.82 13.23 4.46
C LEU A 28 -14.36 13.20 3.99
N LYS A 29 -14.10 13.05 2.68
CA LYS A 29 -12.75 13.13 2.09
C LYS A 29 -12.09 14.47 2.37
N GLU A 30 -12.84 15.56 2.21
CA GLU A 30 -12.35 16.92 2.45
C GLU A 30 -11.92 17.12 3.92
N LEU A 31 -12.80 16.76 4.88
CA LEU A 31 -12.53 16.89 6.31
C LEU A 31 -11.32 16.07 6.74
N LEU A 32 -11.24 14.81 6.30
CA LEU A 32 -10.09 13.95 6.57
C LEU A 32 -8.79 14.55 6.02
N SER A 33 -8.83 15.09 4.81
CA SER A 33 -7.66 15.69 4.17
C SER A 33 -7.21 16.96 4.88
N GLN A 34 -8.15 17.81 5.31
CA GLN A 34 -7.87 19.03 6.06
C GLN A 34 -7.26 18.72 7.43
N ASN A 35 -7.88 17.83 8.19
CA ASN A 35 -7.43 17.48 9.53
C ASN A 35 -6.06 16.79 9.49
N LEU A 36 -5.84 15.92 8.49
CA LEU A 36 -4.56 15.28 8.26
C LEU A 36 -3.46 16.29 7.92
N LYS A 37 -3.76 17.25 7.04
CA LYS A 37 -2.82 18.30 6.67
C LYS A 37 -2.44 19.15 7.88
N GLU A 38 -3.43 19.58 8.66
CA GLU A 38 -3.20 20.37 9.86
C GLU A 38 -2.37 19.60 10.91
N LEU A 39 -2.60 18.30 11.05
CA LEU A 39 -1.82 17.41 11.91
C LEU A 39 -0.34 17.41 11.48
N ILE A 40 -0.07 17.16 10.20
CA ILE A 40 1.29 17.14 9.65
C ILE A 40 1.99 18.49 9.84
N GLU A 41 1.29 19.59 9.57
CA GLU A 41 1.84 20.95 9.74
C GLU A 41 2.15 21.26 11.21
N LYS A 42 1.25 20.94 12.14
CA LYS A 42 1.46 21.13 13.58
C LYS A 42 2.63 20.29 14.09
N THR A 43 2.69 19.02 13.70
CA THR A 43 3.78 18.13 14.09
C THR A 43 5.12 18.66 13.56
N GLY A 44 5.19 19.08 12.29
CA GLY A 44 6.41 19.69 11.74
C GLY A 44 6.87 20.93 12.52
N GLN A 45 5.94 21.83 12.86
CA GLN A 45 6.25 23.04 13.63
C GLN A 45 6.64 22.79 15.09
N GLN A 46 6.15 21.71 15.71
CA GLN A 46 6.52 21.32 17.07
C GLN A 46 7.93 20.73 17.12
N ILE A 47 8.32 19.96 16.10
CA ILE A 47 9.68 19.43 15.96
C ILE A 47 10.69 20.59 15.81
N ASP A 48 10.35 21.62 15.03
CA ASP A 48 11.20 22.81 14.85
C ASP A 48 11.31 23.69 16.10
N ARG A 49 10.27 23.74 16.94
CA ARG A 49 10.22 24.60 18.14
C ARG A 49 10.80 23.98 19.39
N ASP A 50 10.50 22.71 19.66
CA ASP A 50 10.79 22.10 20.97
C ASP A 50 12.18 21.44 21.03
N GLY A 51 12.93 21.41 19.91
CA GLY A 51 14.27 20.82 19.88
C GLY A 51 14.32 19.44 20.52
N VAL A 52 13.26 18.65 20.32
CA VAL A 52 13.04 17.42 21.08
C VAL A 52 14.20 16.47 20.80
N LYS A 53 15.07 16.36 21.81
CA LYS A 53 16.07 15.31 22.00
C LYS A 53 15.36 13.95 22.08
N CYS A 54 14.88 13.43 20.96
CA CYS A 54 14.77 11.99 20.82
C CYS A 54 16.20 11.48 20.60
N ASN A 55 16.84 11.03 21.68
CA ASN A 55 18.12 10.33 21.63
C ASN A 55 17.94 9.01 20.87
N LEU A 56 18.07 9.07 19.55
CA LEU A 56 18.58 7.96 18.76
C LEU A 56 19.60 8.56 17.78
N SER A 57 20.77 8.88 18.33
CA SER A 57 21.94 9.26 17.57
C SER A 57 22.41 8.04 16.76
N ILE A 58 21.83 7.88 15.57
CA ILE A 58 22.48 7.23 14.44
C ILE A 58 22.73 8.36 13.45
N ALA A 59 24.01 8.58 13.15
CA ALA A 59 24.50 9.73 12.40
C ALA A 59 23.68 10.01 11.13
N GLY A 60 23.03 11.19 11.06
CA GLY A 60 22.44 11.74 9.84
C GLY A 60 20.91 11.74 9.70
N VAL A 61 20.11 11.44 10.73
CA VAL A 61 18.67 11.15 10.54
C VAL A 61 17.72 11.96 11.43
N ASN A 62 17.49 13.24 11.12
CA ASN A 62 16.41 14.05 11.73
C ASN A 62 15.00 13.59 11.28
N HIS A 63 14.90 12.74 10.24
CA HIS A 63 13.62 12.31 9.66
C HIS A 63 12.93 11.15 10.40
N LEU A 64 13.66 10.25 11.05
CA LEU A 64 13.05 9.04 11.66
C LEU A 64 12.29 9.33 12.96
N ALA A 65 12.81 10.23 13.82
CA ALA A 65 12.11 10.69 15.02
C ALA A 65 10.80 11.45 14.69
N SER A 66 10.79 12.11 13.53
CA SER A 66 9.62 12.83 13.02
C SER A 66 8.50 11.87 12.61
N ILE A 67 8.85 10.73 11.99
CA ILE A 67 7.87 9.76 11.48
C ILE A 67 7.17 9.00 12.62
N SER A 68 7.89 8.57 13.67
CA SER A 68 7.27 7.87 14.80
C SER A 68 6.31 8.76 15.59
N TYR A 69 6.66 10.04 15.77
CA TYR A 69 5.80 11.02 16.42
C TYR A 69 4.58 11.37 15.56
N LEU A 70 4.75 11.49 14.23
CA LEU A 70 3.64 11.57 13.29
C LEU A 70 2.70 10.36 13.46
N PHE A 71 3.19 9.12 13.37
CA PHE A 71 2.33 7.93 13.52
C PHE A 71 1.53 7.92 14.83
N TYR A 72 2.11 8.38 15.94
CA TYR A 72 1.40 8.49 17.20
C TYR A 72 0.28 9.54 17.17
N GLU A 73 0.54 10.73 16.63
CA GLU A 73 -0.48 11.78 16.50
C GLU A 73 -1.54 11.42 15.45
N PHE A 74 -1.17 10.66 14.41
CA PHE A 74 -2.11 10.09 13.44
C PHE A 74 -3.14 9.19 14.13
N CYS A 75 -2.73 8.38 15.12
CA CYS A 75 -3.66 7.55 15.90
C CYS A 75 -4.73 8.33 16.67
N LYS A 76 -4.64 9.66 16.72
CA LYS A 76 -5.61 10.56 17.37
C LYS A 76 -6.42 11.38 16.37
N LEU A 77 -6.33 11.09 15.07
CA LEU A 77 -7.04 11.84 14.04
C LEU A 77 -8.56 11.76 14.28
N SER A 78 -9.18 12.92 14.50
CA SER A 78 -10.63 13.06 14.58
C SER A 78 -11.18 13.67 13.29
N ILE A 79 -12.42 13.36 12.93
CA ILE A 79 -13.08 13.92 11.74
C ILE A 79 -13.73 15.28 12.05
N THR A 80 -14.31 15.39 13.24
CA THR A 80 -15.02 16.58 13.72
C THR A 80 -14.53 16.98 15.10
N ASP A 81 -14.98 18.15 15.57
CA ASP A 81 -14.68 18.67 16.91
C ASP A 81 -15.28 17.82 18.05
N LYS A 82 -16.07 16.76 17.74
CA LYS A 82 -16.98 16.16 18.73
C LYS A 82 -16.81 14.69 19.13
N SER A 83 -16.20 13.76 18.39
CA SER A 83 -15.92 12.40 18.94
C SER A 83 -15.47 11.33 17.95
N ILE A 84 -15.57 11.53 16.64
CA ILE A 84 -15.30 10.43 15.70
C ILE A 84 -13.80 10.26 15.55
N TYR A 85 -13.25 9.26 16.24
CA TYR A 85 -11.86 8.83 16.15
C TYR A 85 -11.75 7.58 15.28
N PHE A 86 -10.75 7.56 14.40
CA PHE A 86 -10.33 6.32 13.77
C PHE A 86 -9.28 5.65 14.64
N ASP A 87 -9.50 4.39 14.99
CA ASP A 87 -8.45 3.56 15.55
C ASP A 87 -7.45 3.23 14.42
N LEU A 88 -6.34 3.96 14.41
CA LEU A 88 -5.23 3.72 13.48
C LEU A 88 -4.11 2.91 14.13
N SER A 89 -4.41 2.08 15.14
CA SER A 89 -3.42 1.19 15.73
C SER A 89 -3.03 0.03 14.80
N ASP A 90 -3.87 -0.30 13.81
CA ASP A 90 -3.60 -1.29 12.76
C ASP A 90 -3.50 -0.57 11.40
N ILE A 91 -2.29 -0.53 10.84
CA ILE A 91 -1.97 0.23 9.62
C ILE A 91 -1.34 -0.70 8.60
N ARG A 92 -1.91 -0.72 7.39
CA ARG A 92 -1.26 -1.31 6.21
C ARG A 92 -0.57 -0.22 5.38
N LEU A 93 0.75 -0.32 5.27
CA LEU A 93 1.57 0.53 4.40
C LEU A 93 1.89 -0.20 3.10
N VAL A 94 1.75 0.48 1.96
CA VAL A 94 2.10 -0.04 0.64
C VAL A 94 3.04 0.95 -0.04
N ILE A 95 4.30 0.55 -0.27
CA ILE A 95 5.38 1.47 -0.66
C ILE A 95 6.29 0.88 -1.76
N PRO A 96 6.52 1.60 -2.87
CA PRO A 96 5.65 2.67 -3.37
C PRO A 96 4.34 2.07 -3.90
N PRO A 97 3.23 2.83 -3.91
CA PRO A 97 1.93 2.30 -4.31
C PRO A 97 1.90 1.76 -5.75
N THR A 98 2.70 2.34 -6.64
CA THR A 98 2.84 1.92 -8.04
C THR A 98 3.94 0.87 -8.28
N GLY A 99 4.69 0.49 -7.24
CA GLY A 99 5.91 -0.32 -7.35
C GLY A 99 7.09 0.42 -7.99
N ILE A 100 8.28 -0.16 -7.82
CA ILE A 100 9.51 0.21 -8.53
C ILE A 100 9.85 -0.86 -9.56
N ASP A 101 10.36 -0.47 -10.71
CA ASP A 101 10.78 -1.41 -11.76
C ASP A 101 11.93 -2.30 -11.25
N CYS A 102 11.83 -3.61 -11.48
CA CYS A 102 12.85 -4.60 -11.09
C CYS A 102 12.81 -5.84 -12.00
N GLN A 103 13.73 -6.77 -11.75
CA GLN A 103 13.73 -8.10 -12.37
C GLN A 103 13.77 -9.18 -11.29
N LEU A 104 12.90 -10.17 -11.39
CA LEU A 104 12.89 -11.35 -10.53
C LEU A 104 13.49 -12.53 -11.29
N LEU A 105 14.49 -13.20 -10.71
CA LEU A 105 14.97 -14.47 -11.24
C LEU A 105 14.06 -15.58 -10.70
N ASP A 106 13.24 -16.15 -11.57
CA ASP A 106 12.51 -17.36 -11.23
C ASP A 106 13.48 -18.55 -11.30
N LEU A 107 13.63 -19.26 -10.17
CA LEU A 107 14.56 -20.38 -10.05
C LEU A 107 14.03 -21.65 -10.74
N GLU A 108 12.72 -21.77 -10.95
CA GLU A 108 12.10 -22.90 -11.64
C GLU A 108 12.34 -22.81 -13.14
N SER A 109 11.94 -21.69 -13.77
CA SER A 109 12.19 -21.45 -15.21
C SER A 109 13.62 -21.03 -15.53
N ARG A 110 14.39 -20.59 -14.53
CA ARG A 110 15.74 -19.99 -14.66
C ARG A 110 15.76 -18.75 -15.57
N LYS A 111 14.64 -18.02 -15.62
CA LYS A 111 14.49 -16.81 -16.45
C LYS A 111 14.34 -15.56 -15.58
N TRP A 112 14.81 -14.43 -16.13
CA TRP A 112 14.59 -13.11 -15.54
C TRP A 112 13.26 -12.54 -16.00
N ILE A 113 12.37 -12.28 -15.05
CA ILE A 113 11.04 -11.71 -15.26
C ILE A 113 11.10 -10.23 -14.93
N LYS A 114 10.88 -9.37 -15.93
CA LYS A 114 10.71 -7.92 -15.71
C LYS A 114 9.36 -7.63 -15.08
N GLY A 115 9.32 -6.69 -14.14
CA GLY A 115 8.10 -6.28 -13.48
C GLY A 115 8.34 -5.18 -12.48
N LYS A 116 7.39 -5.02 -11.55
CA LYS A 116 7.46 -4.05 -10.47
C LYS A 116 7.37 -4.73 -9.11
N ILE A 117 8.16 -4.25 -8.16
CA ILE A 117 8.10 -4.70 -6.76
C ILE A 117 7.61 -3.58 -5.86
N ARG A 118 6.84 -3.92 -4.83
CA ARG A 118 6.48 -3.03 -3.73
C ARG A 118 6.58 -3.76 -2.40
N VAL A 119 6.81 -2.98 -1.35
CA VAL A 119 6.80 -3.43 0.03
C VAL A 119 5.39 -3.24 0.58
N VAL A 120 4.86 -4.27 1.23
CA VAL A 120 3.64 -4.19 2.02
C VAL A 120 4.02 -4.45 3.46
N SER A 121 3.57 -3.60 4.38
CA SER A 121 3.83 -3.76 5.80
C SER A 121 2.55 -3.57 6.60
N ASP A 122 2.19 -4.58 7.38
CA ASP A 122 1.13 -4.47 8.37
C ASP A 122 1.75 -4.14 9.73
N LEU A 123 1.34 -3.01 10.30
CA LEU A 123 1.87 -2.44 11.54
C LEU A 123 0.77 -2.46 12.60
N LYS A 124 1.05 -3.12 13.74
CA LYS A 124 0.17 -3.07 14.92
C LYS A 124 0.86 -2.34 16.05
N ILE A 125 0.44 -1.10 16.29
CA ILE A 125 0.99 -0.22 17.32
C ILE A 125 0.42 -0.62 18.68
N LYS A 126 1.27 -1.14 19.58
CA LYS A 126 0.88 -1.61 20.92
C LYS A 126 1.20 -0.60 22.04
N GLY A 127 1.87 0.51 21.73
CA GLY A 127 2.26 1.53 22.70
C GLY A 127 3.37 2.46 22.17
N LEU A 128 3.89 3.34 23.03
CA LEU A 128 4.84 4.42 22.67
C LEU A 128 6.16 3.90 22.04
N HIS A 129 6.55 2.66 22.33
CA HIS A 129 7.82 2.07 21.90
C HIS A 129 7.70 0.63 21.37
N SER A 130 6.49 0.16 21.06
CA SER A 130 6.28 -1.21 20.61
C SER A 130 5.27 -1.28 19.48
N ALA A 131 5.69 -1.88 18.37
CA ALA A 131 4.82 -2.27 17.28
C ALA A 131 5.15 -3.69 16.82
N ASP A 132 4.14 -4.46 16.45
CA ASP A 132 4.37 -5.67 15.65
C ASP A 132 4.44 -5.24 14.17
N ILE A 133 5.43 -5.77 13.47
CA ILE A 133 5.67 -5.46 12.05
C ILE A 133 5.64 -6.79 11.30
N ASN A 134 4.67 -6.96 10.41
CA ASN A 134 4.71 -7.97 9.37
C ASN A 134 5.10 -7.30 8.06
N LEU A 135 6.15 -7.79 7.40
CA LEU A 135 6.66 -7.22 6.16
C LEU A 135 6.62 -8.27 5.06
N GLU A 136 6.02 -7.89 3.94
CA GLU A 136 5.87 -8.70 2.75
C GLU A 136 6.37 -7.92 1.52
N LEU A 137 6.71 -8.67 0.47
CA LEU A 137 7.08 -8.13 -0.83
C LEU A 137 6.07 -8.63 -1.85
N GLU A 138 5.51 -7.71 -2.62
CA GLU A 138 4.62 -8.03 -3.74
C GLU A 138 5.33 -7.72 -5.06
N PHE A 139 5.25 -8.65 -6.01
CA PHE A 139 5.81 -8.51 -7.34
C PHE A 139 4.71 -8.62 -8.40
N SER A 140 4.69 -7.68 -9.34
CA SER A 140 3.78 -7.66 -10.49
C SER A 140 4.61 -7.78 -11.77
N PRO A 141 4.54 -8.90 -12.50
CA PRO A 141 5.24 -9.04 -13.78
C PRO A 141 4.69 -8.07 -14.83
N ASP A 142 5.56 -7.60 -15.74
CA ASP A 142 5.11 -6.86 -16.91
C ASP A 142 4.34 -7.79 -17.86
N GLN A 143 3.28 -7.28 -18.50
CA GLN A 143 2.37 -8.06 -19.37
C GLN A 143 3.09 -8.88 -20.47
N THR A 144 4.31 -8.49 -20.84
CA THR A 144 5.15 -9.21 -21.81
C THR A 144 5.62 -10.59 -21.38
N ASN A 145 5.50 -10.97 -20.10
CA ASN A 145 5.85 -12.32 -19.62
C ASN A 145 4.69 -13.33 -19.65
N LEU A 146 3.44 -12.88 -19.90
CA LEU A 146 2.27 -13.78 -20.00
C LEU A 146 2.19 -14.49 -21.37
N THR A 147 3.13 -14.25 -22.28
CA THR A 147 2.99 -14.59 -23.72
C THR A 147 4.10 -15.49 -24.26
N GLU A 148 4.84 -16.23 -23.43
CA GLU A 148 5.73 -17.31 -23.92
C GLU A 148 5.08 -18.70 -23.83
N GLU A 149 4.05 -18.90 -23.00
CA GLU A 149 3.31 -20.18 -22.93
C GLU A 149 2.21 -20.28 -24.01
N SER A 150 1.43 -19.21 -24.23
CA SER A 150 0.38 -19.18 -25.26
C SER A 150 0.95 -19.37 -26.67
N THR A 151 2.16 -18.89 -26.92
CA THR A 151 2.82 -18.99 -28.24
C THR A 151 3.41 -20.38 -28.49
N ASN A 152 3.71 -21.15 -27.44
CA ASN A 152 4.24 -22.50 -27.58
C ASN A 152 3.14 -23.55 -27.80
N GLU A 153 1.97 -23.38 -27.17
CA GLU A 153 0.81 -24.25 -27.42
C GLU A 153 0.27 -24.10 -28.84
N GLU A 154 0.13 -22.86 -29.34
CA GLU A 154 -0.32 -22.60 -30.70
C GLU A 154 0.69 -23.12 -31.75
N ARG A 155 1.99 -23.01 -31.47
CA ARG A 155 3.05 -23.60 -32.33
C ARG A 155 3.08 -25.14 -32.26
N LEU A 156 2.73 -25.74 -31.13
CA LEU A 156 2.66 -27.19 -30.98
C LEU A 156 1.44 -27.77 -31.70
N GLU A 157 0.30 -27.08 -31.66
CA GLU A 157 -0.91 -27.40 -32.44
C GLU A 157 -0.64 -27.32 -33.96
N ASP A 158 0.02 -26.25 -34.44
CA ASP A 158 0.38 -26.11 -35.86
C ASP A 158 1.35 -27.20 -36.34
N LEU A 159 2.33 -27.58 -35.49
CA LEU A 159 3.27 -28.67 -35.81
C LEU A 159 2.58 -30.04 -35.83
N LYS A 160 1.65 -30.31 -34.91
CA LYS A 160 0.85 -31.55 -34.89
C LYS A 160 -0.05 -31.64 -36.12
N SER A 161 -0.70 -30.54 -36.50
CA SER A 161 -1.54 -30.46 -37.69
C SER A 161 -0.75 -30.78 -38.97
N LYS A 162 0.45 -30.18 -39.14
CA LYS A 162 1.33 -30.45 -40.29
C LYS A 162 1.86 -31.88 -40.32
N LEU A 163 2.16 -32.47 -39.17
CA LEU A 163 2.64 -33.86 -39.11
C LEU A 163 1.54 -34.85 -39.52
N ASN A 164 0.30 -34.62 -39.11
CA ASN A 164 -0.83 -35.47 -39.49
C ASN A 164 -1.11 -35.40 -41.01
N GLN A 165 -1.00 -34.22 -41.62
CA GLN A 165 -1.14 -34.07 -43.07
C GLN A 165 -0.06 -34.80 -43.88
N LEU A 166 1.14 -34.99 -43.31
CA LEU A 166 2.22 -35.73 -43.95
C LEU A 166 2.09 -37.25 -43.81
N ASN A 167 1.37 -37.74 -42.80
CA ASN A 167 1.13 -39.16 -42.57
C ASN A 167 -0.13 -39.69 -43.29
N GLU A 168 -0.92 -38.81 -43.91
CA GLU A 168 -2.11 -39.15 -44.69
C GLU A 168 -1.87 -39.16 -46.22
N VAL A 169 -0.61 -39.03 -46.66
CA VAL A 169 -0.13 -39.19 -48.05
C VAL A 169 0.71 -40.45 -48.17
#